data_AF-A0A0L9TY59-F1
#
_entry.id   AF-A0A0L9TY59-F1
#
_cell.length_a   1.000
_cell.length_b   1.000
_cell.length_c   1.000
_cell.angle_alpha   90.00
_cell.angle_beta   90.00
_cell.angle_gamma   90.00
#
_symmetry.space_group_name_H-M   'P 1'
#
loop_
_entity.id
_entity.type
_entity.pdbx_description
1 polymer ?
#
loop_
_entity_poly.entity_id
_entity_poly.type
_entity_poly.pdbx_seq_one_letter_code
_entity_poly.pdbx_strand_id
1 'polypeptide(L)'
;LREFSQLPPPIGLKFTLTPEMMQPSQVAAANKVEKLKAVQFPMNMLRIGYFKIEAKYPYELVAKCYYARQKLMWEILHDGLKYKIEIQYQNISAIRAVIDEHLPGVLEIELDKVPSFFREIDPKPKKHTMWTISNDFTNAQASQYRRHYLEFPPGVLDQHYMKLLQSDNRLLELSRRSFPSSHSAYFNLHLDEGTTQFSIGHDLHHIVYPYSLSL
;
A
#
# COMPACT_ATOMS: atom_id res chain seq x y z
N LEU A 1 50.94 -47.91 10.65
CA LEU A 1 51.54 -48.61 9.49
C LEU A 1 51.88 -50.05 9.87
N ARG A 2 50.87 -50.93 9.85
CA ARG A 2 50.93 -52.40 9.90
C ARG A 2 49.56 -52.86 9.41
N GLU A 3 49.35 -53.89 8.61
CA GLU A 3 50.17 -54.79 7.79
C GLU A 3 49.10 -55.51 6.94
N PHE A 4 49.38 -55.71 5.66
CA PHE A 4 48.55 -56.54 4.79
C PHE A 4 48.81 -58.01 5.10
N SER A 5 47.77 -58.85 5.13
CA SER A 5 47.75 -60.10 4.35
C SER A 5 46.45 -60.90 4.57
N GLN A 6 46.06 -61.60 3.49
CA GLN A 6 45.25 -62.83 3.39
C GLN A 6 43.84 -62.72 2.74
N LEU A 7 43.59 -63.72 1.88
CA LEU A 7 42.68 -63.87 0.72
C LEU A 7 41.22 -64.37 1.08
N PRO A 8 40.28 -64.60 0.11
CA PRO A 8 38.79 -64.43 0.20
C PRO A 8 38.06 -65.76 0.62
N PRO A 9 36.71 -66.01 0.54
CA PRO A 9 35.55 -65.45 -0.25
C PRO A 9 34.23 -65.37 0.63
N PRO A 10 32.92 -65.43 0.18
CA PRO A 10 32.34 -65.69 -1.14
C PRO A 10 31.16 -64.82 -1.62
N ILE A 11 30.80 -65.17 -2.85
CA ILE A 11 29.75 -64.75 -3.78
C ILE A 11 28.35 -64.69 -3.16
N GLY A 12 27.61 -63.63 -3.52
CA GLY A 12 26.17 -63.73 -3.77
C GLY A 12 25.30 -62.69 -3.08
N LEU A 13 25.16 -61.50 -3.67
CA LEU A 13 23.95 -60.67 -3.59
C LEU A 13 23.99 -59.65 -4.74
N LYS A 14 23.19 -59.89 -5.78
CA LYS A 14 23.05 -58.98 -6.93
C LYS A 14 22.06 -57.87 -6.54
N PHE A 15 22.53 -56.62 -6.51
CA PHE A 15 21.66 -55.45 -6.67
C PHE A 15 21.96 -54.83 -8.03
N THR A 16 21.01 -54.97 -8.95
CA THR A 16 21.07 -54.38 -10.29
C THR A 16 20.82 -52.88 -10.17
N LEU A 17 21.84 -52.07 -10.43
CA LEU A 17 21.71 -50.64 -10.72
C LEU A 17 21.64 -50.47 -12.24
N THR A 18 20.55 -49.88 -12.73
CA THR A 18 20.41 -49.45 -14.12
C THR A 18 20.94 -48.02 -14.29
N PRO A 19 21.90 -47.78 -15.20
CA PRO A 19 22.34 -46.45 -15.60
C PRO A 19 21.71 -46.03 -16.94
N GLU A 20 21.41 -44.73 -17.07
CA GLU A 20 21.13 -43.91 -18.27
C GLU A 20 20.02 -42.92 -17.89
N MET A 21 20.22 -41.61 -17.91
CA MET A 21 20.63 -40.83 -19.08
C MET A 21 21.45 -39.58 -18.68
N MET A 22 22.47 -39.30 -19.49
CA MET A 22 23.35 -38.13 -19.43
C MET A 22 22.76 -36.95 -20.23
N GLN A 23 22.87 -35.74 -19.64
CA GLN A 23 23.12 -34.42 -20.27
C GLN A 23 21.98 -33.66 -21.01
N PRO A 24 22.16 -32.34 -21.32
CA PRO A 24 22.69 -31.24 -20.49
C PRO A 24 21.83 -29.95 -20.60
N SER A 25 21.86 -29.04 -19.62
CA SER A 25 22.01 -27.58 -19.84
C SER A 25 21.82 -26.76 -18.56
N GLN A 26 22.94 -26.26 -18.05
CA GLN A 26 22.97 -24.96 -17.38
C GLN A 26 22.60 -23.90 -18.41
N VAL A 27 21.37 -23.36 -18.38
CA VAL A 27 21.06 -21.92 -18.50
C VAL A 27 19.57 -21.74 -18.09
N ALA A 28 19.31 -21.56 -16.81
CA ALA A 28 18.06 -20.92 -16.36
C ALA A 28 18.34 -20.05 -15.13
N ALA A 29 19.47 -19.34 -15.16
CA ALA A 29 19.67 -18.14 -14.35
C ALA A 29 19.00 -16.96 -15.08
N ALA A 30 17.67 -16.98 -15.18
CA ALA A 30 16.82 -15.82 -15.49
C ALA A 30 15.36 -16.21 -15.27
N ASN A 31 14.64 -15.44 -14.46
CA ASN A 31 13.18 -15.46 -14.29
C ASN A 31 12.56 -16.57 -13.44
N LYS A 32 13.18 -16.91 -12.30
CA LYS A 32 12.38 -17.25 -11.11
C LYS A 32 12.09 -15.96 -10.34
N VAL A 33 11.24 -15.09 -10.90
CA VAL A 33 10.50 -14.14 -10.06
C VAL A 33 9.63 -15.04 -9.19
N GLU A 34 10.14 -15.44 -8.03
CA GLU A 34 9.33 -16.05 -7.00
C GLU A 34 8.09 -15.18 -6.88
N LYS A 35 6.92 -15.80 -7.12
CA LYS A 35 5.61 -15.19 -6.85
C LYS A 35 5.53 -14.96 -5.34
N LEU A 36 6.24 -13.95 -4.85
CA LEU A 36 6.23 -13.57 -3.45
C LEU A 36 4.82 -13.11 -3.14
N LYS A 37 4.15 -13.90 -2.29
CA LYS A 37 2.81 -13.62 -1.79
C LYS A 37 2.85 -12.25 -1.09
N ALA A 38 1.78 -11.48 -1.25
CA ALA A 38 1.65 -10.23 -0.51
C ALA A 38 1.72 -10.51 0.99
N VAL A 39 2.41 -9.64 1.71
CA VAL A 39 2.37 -9.64 3.17
C VAL A 39 1.15 -8.86 3.59
N GLN A 40 0.42 -9.37 4.58
CA GLN A 40 -0.79 -8.75 5.11
C GLN A 40 -0.66 -8.62 6.63
N PHE A 41 -1.10 -7.51 7.18
CA PHE A 41 -0.99 -7.21 8.60
C PHE A 41 -2.14 -6.30 9.06
N PRO A 42 -2.59 -6.44 10.32
CA PRO A 42 -3.75 -5.72 10.83
C PRO A 42 -3.44 -4.23 11.04
N MET A 43 -4.48 -3.40 10.91
CA MET A 43 -4.45 -1.98 11.22
C MET A 43 -5.46 -1.68 12.34
N ASN A 44 -5.13 -0.74 13.20
CA ASN A 44 -6.06 -0.19 14.20
C ASN A 44 -6.99 0.84 13.55
N MET A 45 -6.46 1.69 12.67
CA MET A 45 -7.21 2.81 12.12
C MET A 45 -6.72 3.19 10.72
N LEU A 46 -7.66 3.64 9.88
CA LEU A 46 -7.40 4.33 8.62
C LEU A 46 -8.15 5.66 8.62
N ARG A 47 -7.43 6.76 8.34
CA ARG A 47 -8.00 8.10 8.16
C ARG A 47 -7.57 8.70 6.82
N ILE A 48 -8.53 9.19 6.04
CA ILE A 48 -8.33 9.89 4.78
C ILE A 48 -9.30 11.08 4.77
N GLY A 49 -8.78 12.32 4.83
CA GLY A 49 -9.64 13.48 5.05
C GLY A 49 -10.51 13.32 6.30
N TYR A 50 -11.83 13.46 6.14
CA TYR A 50 -12.84 13.23 7.17
C TYR A 50 -13.30 11.77 7.27
N PHE A 51 -12.96 10.91 6.31
CA PHE A 51 -13.24 9.48 6.41
C PHE A 51 -12.31 8.86 7.46
N LYS A 52 -12.89 8.16 8.43
CA LYS A 52 -12.18 7.49 9.51
C LYS A 52 -12.87 6.15 9.80
N ILE A 53 -12.08 5.09 9.89
CA ILE A 53 -12.53 3.78 10.37
C ILE A 53 -11.51 3.24 11.36
N GLU A 54 -12.02 2.64 12.43
CA GLU A 54 -11.25 1.95 13.47
C GLU A 54 -11.67 0.48 13.50
N ALA A 55 -10.69 -0.43 13.55
CA ALA A 55 -10.95 -1.85 13.66
C ALA A 55 -11.38 -2.20 15.08
N LYS A 56 -12.54 -2.86 15.21
CA LYS A 56 -12.99 -3.44 16.48
C LYS A 56 -12.44 -4.85 16.65
N TYR A 57 -12.29 -5.57 15.54
CA TYR A 57 -11.77 -6.92 15.52
C TYR A 57 -10.56 -7.05 14.59
N PRO A 58 -9.63 -7.98 14.89
CA PRO A 58 -8.59 -8.34 13.96
C PRO A 58 -9.18 -8.68 12.58
N TYR A 59 -8.51 -8.26 11.51
CA TYR A 59 -8.88 -8.49 10.11
C TYR A 59 -10.04 -7.66 9.54
N GLU A 60 -10.67 -6.77 10.32
CA GLU A 60 -11.61 -5.79 9.75
C GLU A 60 -10.90 -4.74 8.90
N LEU A 61 -9.68 -4.38 9.30
CA LEU A 61 -8.85 -3.42 8.61
C LEU A 61 -7.45 -4.01 8.42
N VAL A 62 -7.04 -4.19 7.16
CA VAL A 62 -5.80 -4.89 6.81
C VAL A 62 -4.99 -4.10 5.80
N ALA A 63 -3.72 -3.87 6.11
CA ALA A 63 -2.73 -3.41 5.15
C ALA A 63 -2.14 -4.60 4.41
N LYS A 64 -1.94 -4.46 3.09
CA LYS A 64 -1.20 -5.44 2.29
C LYS A 64 -0.10 -4.77 1.49
N CYS A 65 1.10 -5.33 1.59
CA CYS A 65 2.26 -4.94 0.80
C CYS A 65 2.55 -6.01 -0.26
N TYR A 66 2.43 -5.64 -1.53
CA TYR A 66 2.86 -6.47 -2.65
C TYR A 66 4.23 -5.99 -3.13
N TYR A 67 5.30 -6.32 -2.39
CA TYR A 67 6.65 -5.81 -2.68
C TYR A 67 7.08 -6.05 -4.14
N ALA A 68 6.89 -7.26 -4.66
CA ALA A 68 7.25 -7.61 -6.04
C ALA A 68 6.37 -6.92 -7.10
N ARG A 69 5.15 -6.50 -6.74
CA ARG A 69 4.26 -5.75 -7.64
C ARG A 69 4.26 -4.24 -7.36
N GLN A 70 5.12 -3.80 -6.44
CA GLN A 70 5.27 -2.40 -6.04
C GLN A 70 3.93 -1.70 -5.76
N LYS A 71 3.08 -2.31 -4.93
CA LYS A 71 1.81 -1.72 -4.53
C LYS A 71 1.43 -1.95 -3.07
N LEU A 72 0.73 -0.97 -2.50
CA LEU A 72 0.05 -1.03 -1.21
C LEU A 72 -1.44 -1.25 -1.44
N MET A 73 -2.11 -1.86 -0.46
CA MET A 73 -3.55 -2.06 -0.48
C MET A 73 -4.13 -1.97 0.93
N TRP A 74 -5.20 -1.20 1.07
CA TRP A 74 -6.01 -1.13 2.28
C TRP A 74 -7.26 -1.97 2.04
N GLU A 75 -7.42 -3.09 2.75
CA GLU A 75 -8.61 -3.93 2.72
C GLU A 75 -9.46 -3.60 3.95
N ILE A 76 -10.75 -3.33 3.71
CA ILE A 76 -11.74 -2.94 4.72
C ILE A 76 -12.89 -3.93 4.64
N LEU A 77 -13.26 -4.56 5.75
CA LEU A 77 -14.47 -5.36 5.88
C LEU A 77 -15.56 -4.48 6.50
N HIS A 78 -16.67 -4.31 5.79
CA HIS A 78 -17.82 -3.53 6.26
C HIS A 78 -19.11 -4.26 5.87
N ASP A 79 -19.99 -4.49 6.85
CA ASP A 79 -21.27 -5.20 6.69
C ASP A 79 -21.15 -6.54 5.93
N GLY A 80 -20.07 -7.29 6.21
CA GLY A 80 -19.82 -8.60 5.60
C GLY A 80 -19.29 -8.55 4.15
N LEU A 81 -19.05 -7.36 3.60
CA LEU A 81 -18.45 -7.17 2.28
C LEU A 81 -17.05 -6.57 2.40
N LYS A 82 -16.13 -7.04 1.55
CA LYS A 82 -14.80 -6.45 1.45
C LYS A 82 -14.73 -5.33 0.44
N TYR A 83 -14.02 -4.28 0.82
CA TYR A 83 -13.65 -3.15 0.00
C TYR A 83 -12.14 -3.01 0.00
N LYS A 84 -11.57 -2.47 -1.08
CA LYS A 84 -10.14 -2.17 -1.08
C LYS A 84 -9.79 -0.89 -1.83
N ILE A 85 -8.78 -0.23 -1.30
CA ILE A 85 -8.06 0.88 -1.92
C ILE A 85 -6.71 0.34 -2.38
N GLU A 86 -6.39 0.44 -3.67
CA GLU A 86 -5.13 0.01 -4.26
C GLU A 86 -4.27 1.21 -4.67
N ILE A 87 -3.00 1.19 -4.24
CA ILE A 87 -2.04 2.29 -4.44
C ILE A 87 -0.77 1.72 -5.05
N GLN A 88 -0.41 2.19 -6.24
CA GLN A 88 0.89 1.89 -6.86
C GLN A 88 1.99 2.70 -6.18
N TYR A 89 3.16 2.10 -5.94
CA TYR A 89 4.28 2.81 -5.31
C TYR A 89 4.63 4.07 -6.08
N GLN A 90 4.66 4.03 -7.41
CA GLN A 90 4.96 5.19 -8.27
C GLN A 90 4.07 6.42 -8.01
N ASN A 91 2.87 6.22 -7.44
CA ASN A 91 1.93 7.29 -7.14
C ASN A 91 2.12 7.87 -5.72
N ILE A 92 3.07 7.34 -4.93
CA ILE A 92 3.42 7.88 -3.61
C ILE A 92 4.43 9.02 -3.80
N SER A 93 4.10 10.18 -3.25
CA SER A 93 4.85 11.45 -3.34
C SER A 93 5.63 11.77 -2.07
N ALA A 94 5.13 11.32 -0.92
CA ALA A 94 5.82 11.40 0.37
C ALA A 94 5.41 10.20 1.24
N ILE A 95 6.30 9.79 2.13
CA ILE A 95 6.06 8.71 3.09
C ILE A 95 6.78 9.04 4.39
N ARG A 96 6.12 8.77 5.52
CA ARG A 96 6.69 8.89 6.87
C ARG A 96 6.17 7.75 7.73
N ALA A 97 7.01 7.24 8.62
CA ALA A 97 6.55 6.40 9.71
C ALA A 97 7.02 6.95 11.06
N VAL A 98 6.18 6.77 12.09
CA VAL A 98 6.52 6.97 13.50
C VAL A 98 6.39 5.61 14.17
N ILE A 99 7.49 5.14 14.76
CA ILE A 99 7.61 3.79 15.32
C ILE A 99 8.31 3.92 16.67
N ASP A 100 7.67 3.39 17.70
CA ASP A 100 8.15 3.38 19.08
C ASP A 100 7.77 2.02 19.71
N GLU A 101 8.62 1.47 20.57
CA GLU A 101 8.50 0.10 21.10
C GLU A 101 7.19 -0.17 21.85
N HIS A 102 6.56 0.87 22.41
CA HIS A 102 5.38 0.72 23.26
C HIS A 102 4.14 1.43 22.72
N LEU A 103 4.26 2.17 21.62
CA LEU A 103 3.17 2.92 21.03
C LEU A 103 2.69 2.29 19.72
N PRO A 104 1.43 2.55 19.32
CA PRO A 104 0.96 2.20 17.98
C PRO A 104 1.88 2.78 16.90
N GLY A 105 2.26 1.94 15.94
CA GLY A 105 3.02 2.41 14.78
C GLY A 105 2.13 3.25 13.87
N VAL A 106 2.67 4.32 13.31
CA VAL A 106 1.95 5.19 12.38
C VAL A 106 2.66 5.18 11.02
N LEU A 107 1.92 4.93 9.95
CA LEU A 107 2.35 5.14 8.57
C LEU A 107 1.52 6.27 7.97
N GLU A 108 2.19 7.26 7.42
CA GLU A 108 1.56 8.31 6.63
C GLU A 108 2.13 8.28 5.21
N ILE A 109 1.23 8.29 4.23
CA ILE A 109 1.60 8.43 2.83
C ILE A 109 0.84 9.59 2.20
N GLU A 110 1.49 10.24 1.26
CA GLU A 110 0.91 11.27 0.41
C GLU A 110 0.96 10.82 -1.04
N LEU A 111 -0.12 10.99 -1.79
CA LEU A 111 -0.29 10.48 -3.14
C LEU A 111 -0.28 11.60 -4.19
N ASP A 112 0.27 11.34 -5.39
CA ASP A 112 0.15 12.24 -6.55
C ASP A 112 -1.02 11.87 -7.47
N LYS A 113 -1.54 10.65 -7.35
CA LYS A 113 -2.71 10.19 -8.12
C LYS A 113 -3.74 9.53 -7.22
N VAL A 114 -5.01 9.75 -7.55
CA VAL A 114 -6.16 9.11 -6.91
C VAL A 114 -5.98 7.58 -6.95
N PRO A 115 -6.18 6.87 -5.83
CA PRO A 115 -6.05 5.42 -5.78
C PRO A 115 -7.19 4.71 -6.53
N SER A 116 -7.05 3.41 -6.75
CA SER A 116 -8.09 2.59 -7.39
C SER A 116 -8.96 1.89 -6.35
N PHE A 117 -10.28 1.89 -6.57
CA PHE A 117 -11.24 1.34 -5.63
C PHE A 117 -11.88 0.06 -6.17
N PHE A 118 -12.08 -0.92 -5.29
CA PHE A 118 -12.73 -2.17 -5.64
C PHE A 118 -13.62 -2.65 -4.50
N ARG A 119 -14.65 -3.42 -4.87
CA ARG A 119 -15.53 -4.12 -3.92
C ARG A 119 -15.59 -5.62 -4.24
N GLU A 120 -15.85 -6.41 -3.23
CA GLU A 120 -16.12 -7.84 -3.36
C GLU A 120 -17.47 -8.07 -4.07
N ILE A 121 -17.52 -9.11 -4.90
CA ILE A 121 -18.74 -9.60 -5.54
C ILE A 121 -18.88 -11.08 -5.25
N ASP A 122 -20.13 -11.54 -5.10
CA ASP A 122 -20.50 -12.93 -4.83
C ASP A 122 -19.64 -13.58 -3.71
N PRO A 123 -19.70 -13.07 -2.46
CA PRO A 123 -18.91 -13.62 -1.35
C PRO A 123 -19.28 -15.10 -1.16
N LYS A 124 -18.35 -15.98 -1.51
CA LYS A 124 -18.53 -17.43 -1.45
C LYS A 124 -17.62 -18.01 -0.37
N PRO A 125 -18.18 -18.65 0.67
CA PRO A 125 -17.38 -19.31 1.69
C PRO A 125 -16.35 -20.25 1.06
N LYS A 126 -15.11 -20.23 1.57
CA LYS A 126 -14.01 -21.10 1.13
C LYS A 126 -13.57 -20.92 -0.34
N LYS A 127 -14.04 -19.89 -1.04
CA LYS A 127 -13.54 -19.52 -2.37
C LYS A 127 -12.68 -18.25 -2.31
N HIS A 128 -11.88 -18.03 -3.35
CA HIS A 128 -11.13 -16.79 -3.49
C HIS A 128 -12.09 -15.62 -3.68
N THR A 129 -11.80 -14.50 -3.00
CA THR A 129 -12.52 -13.24 -3.15
C THR A 129 -12.44 -12.77 -4.60
N MET A 130 -13.60 -12.54 -5.20
CA MET A 130 -13.74 -11.91 -6.51
C MET A 130 -13.90 -10.41 -6.33
N TRP A 131 -13.18 -9.63 -7.14
CA TRP A 131 -13.16 -8.17 -7.04
C TRP A 131 -13.73 -7.56 -8.32
N THR A 132 -14.51 -6.49 -8.18
CA THR A 132 -14.90 -5.61 -9.27
C THR A 132 -14.50 -4.17 -8.97
N ILE A 133 -14.26 -3.36 -10.01
CA ILE A 133 -14.01 -1.92 -9.86
C ILE A 133 -15.21 -1.28 -9.17
N SER A 134 -14.95 -0.33 -8.29
CA SER A 134 -15.98 0.42 -7.58
C SER A 134 -15.71 1.91 -7.62
N ASN A 135 -16.73 2.69 -7.26
CA ASN A 135 -16.55 4.10 -6.95
C ASN A 135 -15.87 4.25 -5.59
N ASP A 136 -15.48 5.46 -5.26
CA ASP A 136 -14.95 5.79 -3.94
C ASP A 136 -16.01 5.59 -2.85
N PHE A 137 -15.80 4.57 -2.01
CA PHE A 137 -16.67 4.21 -0.88
C PHE A 137 -16.33 4.99 0.40
N THR A 138 -15.42 5.95 0.34
CA THR A 138 -15.01 6.79 1.47
C THR A 138 -15.73 8.15 1.47
N ASN A 139 -16.92 8.24 0.88
CA ASN A 139 -17.64 9.50 0.64
C ASN A 139 -16.78 10.53 -0.10
N ALA A 140 -16.15 10.10 -1.20
CA ALA A 140 -15.23 10.87 -2.03
C ALA A 140 -13.92 11.35 -1.34
N GLN A 141 -13.69 10.99 -0.07
CA GLN A 141 -12.53 11.50 0.67
C GLN A 141 -11.21 11.01 0.07
N ALA A 142 -11.11 9.75 -0.35
CA ALA A 142 -9.91 9.20 -1.00
C ALA A 142 -9.71 9.69 -2.44
N SER A 143 -10.74 10.25 -3.06
CA SER A 143 -10.66 10.93 -4.36
C SER A 143 -10.29 12.40 -4.25
N GLN A 144 -10.59 13.03 -3.11
CA GLN A 144 -10.30 14.44 -2.85
C GLN A 144 -8.97 14.65 -2.13
N TYR A 145 -8.75 13.90 -1.04
CA TYR A 145 -7.62 14.04 -0.16
C TYR A 145 -6.49 13.10 -0.55
N ARG A 146 -5.28 13.66 -0.66
CA ARG A 146 -4.09 12.90 -1.08
C ARG A 146 -3.32 12.23 0.06
N ARG A 147 -3.67 12.50 1.32
CA ARG A 147 -2.94 12.01 2.50
C ARG A 147 -3.71 10.92 3.21
N HIS A 148 -3.06 9.80 3.43
CA HIS A 148 -3.60 8.67 4.18
C HIS A 148 -2.80 8.52 5.46
N TYR A 149 -3.50 8.43 6.59
CA TYR A 149 -2.94 8.15 7.90
C TYR A 149 -3.39 6.75 8.32
N LEU A 150 -2.44 5.92 8.72
CA LEU A 150 -2.69 4.54 9.11
C LEU A 150 -2.03 4.27 10.45
N GLU A 151 -2.78 3.66 11.36
CA GLU A 151 -2.30 3.24 12.67
C GLU A 151 -2.27 1.72 12.77
N PHE A 152 -1.22 1.18 13.39
CA PHE A 152 -0.96 -0.25 13.53
C PHE A 152 -0.76 -0.61 15.02
N PRO A 153 -1.06 -1.85 15.43
CA PRO A 153 -0.67 -2.33 16.74
C PRO A 153 0.86 -2.18 16.97
N PRO A 154 1.31 -2.01 18.22
CA PRO A 154 2.74 -1.90 18.55
C PRO A 154 3.57 -3.05 17.94
N GLY A 155 4.72 -2.71 17.34
CA GLY A 155 5.65 -3.66 16.73
C GLY A 155 5.24 -4.26 15.37
N VAL A 156 4.03 -4.00 14.87
CA VAL A 156 3.55 -4.56 13.59
C VAL A 156 4.16 -3.84 12.39
N LEU A 157 4.28 -2.51 12.46
CA LEU A 157 4.71 -1.69 11.31
C LEU A 157 6.22 -1.85 11.01
N ASP A 158 7.03 -2.04 12.04
CA ASP A 158 8.50 -1.97 12.05
C ASP A 158 9.15 -2.74 10.90
N GLN A 159 9.00 -4.07 10.93
CA GLN A 159 9.58 -4.96 9.93
C GLN A 159 9.00 -4.74 8.53
N HIS A 160 7.72 -4.36 8.44
CA HIS A 160 7.04 -4.16 7.17
C HIS A 160 7.44 -2.83 6.51
N TYR A 161 7.66 -1.79 7.31
CA TYR A 161 8.15 -0.50 6.86
C TYR A 161 9.60 -0.61 6.39
N MET A 162 10.47 -1.29 7.14
CA MET A 162 11.86 -1.54 6.69
C MET A 162 11.89 -2.29 5.36
N LYS A 163 11.08 -3.34 5.21
CA LYS A 163 11.00 -4.11 3.97
C LYS A 163 10.39 -3.31 2.81
N LEU A 164 9.43 -2.42 3.09
CA LEU A 164 8.86 -1.50 2.11
C LEU A 164 9.93 -0.60 1.52
N LEU A 165 10.77 0.02 2.35
CA LEU A 165 11.85 0.89 1.89
C LEU A 165 12.95 0.13 1.15
N GLN A 166 13.28 -1.10 1.58
CA GLN A 166 14.25 -1.95 0.88
C GLN A 166 13.76 -2.42 -0.50
N SER A 167 12.45 -2.53 -0.68
CA SER A 167 11.86 -3.01 -1.95
C SER A 167 11.83 -1.97 -3.06
N ASP A 168 12.02 -0.68 -2.74
CA ASP A 168 11.94 0.42 -3.70
C ASP A 168 12.82 1.61 -3.27
N ASN A 169 13.90 1.86 -4.02
CA ASN A 169 14.85 2.94 -3.70
C ASN A 169 14.19 4.32 -3.69
N ARG A 170 13.14 4.55 -4.51
CA ARG A 170 12.44 5.84 -4.54
C ARG A 170 11.67 6.06 -3.25
N LEU A 171 11.01 5.03 -2.70
CA LEU A 171 10.36 5.12 -1.39
C LEU A 171 11.38 5.38 -0.27
N LEU A 172 12.56 4.77 -0.33
CA LEU A 172 13.65 5.06 0.61
C LEU A 172 14.15 6.51 0.52
N GLU A 173 14.25 7.07 -0.68
CA GLU A 173 14.59 8.49 -0.85
C GLU A 173 13.50 9.40 -0.33
N LEU A 174 12.23 9.08 -0.60
CA LEU A 174 11.08 9.85 -0.13
C LEU A 174 10.96 9.86 1.40
N SER A 175 11.29 8.76 2.08
CA SER A 175 11.23 8.69 3.55
C SER A 175 12.25 9.57 4.27
N ARG A 176 13.29 10.02 3.55
CA ARG A 176 14.31 10.94 4.06
C ARG A 176 13.96 12.41 3.82
N ARG A 177 12.89 12.70 3.09
CA ARG A 177 12.43 14.07 2.80
C ARG A 177 11.45 14.54 3.87
N SER A 178 11.13 15.82 3.86
CA SER A 178 10.07 16.37 4.69
C SER A 178 8.71 15.77 4.33
N PHE A 179 7.87 15.58 5.34
CA PHE A 179 6.48 15.21 5.17
C PHE A 179 5.59 16.31 5.76
N PRO A 180 4.55 16.78 5.04
CA PRO A 180 4.18 16.41 3.66
C PRO A 180 5.13 16.99 2.60
N SER A 181 5.03 16.50 1.37
CA SER A 181 5.72 17.04 0.19
C SER A 181 5.04 18.28 -0.41
N SER A 182 3.74 18.43 -0.19
CA SER A 182 2.95 19.59 -0.63
C SER A 182 2.24 20.23 0.55
N HIS A 183 1.99 21.54 0.50
CA HIS A 183 1.12 22.21 1.47
C HIS A 183 -0.35 21.79 1.31
N SER A 184 -0.77 21.45 0.08
CA SER A 184 -2.14 21.05 -0.21
C SER A 184 -2.47 19.66 0.31
N ALA A 185 -3.63 19.51 0.93
CA ALA A 185 -4.17 18.22 1.31
C ALA A 185 -4.96 17.54 0.17
N TYR A 186 -5.13 18.21 -0.98
CA TYR A 186 -6.01 17.78 -2.07
C TYR A 186 -5.23 17.37 -3.33
N PHE A 187 -5.78 16.46 -4.14
CA PHE A 187 -5.19 16.07 -5.44
C PHE A 187 -5.25 17.21 -6.47
N ASN A 188 -6.34 17.98 -6.47
CA ASN A 188 -6.56 19.05 -7.42
C ASN A 188 -6.36 20.40 -6.72
N LEU A 189 -5.19 21.01 -6.92
CA LEU A 189 -5.10 22.47 -6.96
C LEU A 189 -4.92 22.85 -8.43
N HIS A 190 -6.00 22.77 -9.21
CA HIS A 190 -6.13 23.72 -10.30
C HIS A 190 -6.88 24.90 -9.66
N LEU A 191 -6.13 25.82 -9.05
CA LEU A 191 -6.60 27.19 -9.04
C LEU A 191 -6.83 27.51 -10.51
N ASP A 192 -8.04 27.92 -10.84
CA ASP A 192 -8.37 28.43 -12.15
C ASP A 192 -7.60 29.76 -12.32
N GLU A 193 -6.30 29.69 -12.64
CA GLU A 193 -5.49 30.83 -13.10
C GLU A 193 -5.88 31.19 -14.55
N GLY A 194 -7.18 31.26 -14.79
CA GLY A 194 -7.82 31.39 -16.10
C GLY A 194 -9.06 32.28 -16.07
N THR A 195 -9.20 33.17 -15.09
CA THR A 195 -10.00 34.39 -15.28
C THR A 195 -9.25 35.57 -14.70
N THR A 196 -8.28 36.02 -15.48
CA THR A 196 -7.70 37.35 -15.38
C THR A 196 -8.82 38.39 -15.47
N GLN A 197 -8.70 39.42 -14.62
CA GLN A 197 -9.20 40.78 -14.84
C GLN A 197 -10.64 41.10 -14.38
N PHE A 198 -10.79 41.33 -13.07
CA PHE A 198 -11.57 42.49 -12.62
C PHE A 198 -10.59 43.55 -12.12
N SER A 199 -10.41 44.56 -12.96
CA SER A 199 -9.68 45.78 -12.65
C SER A 199 -10.21 46.36 -11.35
N ILE A 200 -9.32 46.59 -10.38
CA ILE A 200 -9.58 47.51 -9.27
C ILE A 200 -9.59 48.90 -9.91
N GLY A 201 -10.77 49.30 -10.40
CA GLY A 201 -11.09 50.69 -10.64
C GLY A 201 -11.19 51.37 -9.28
N HIS A 202 -10.23 52.24 -8.99
CA HIS A 202 -10.42 53.31 -8.03
C HIS A 202 -11.71 54.05 -8.40
N ASP A 203 -12.71 54.02 -7.51
CA ASP A 203 -13.60 55.16 -7.36
C ASP A 203 -14.07 55.27 -5.91
N LEU A 204 -13.51 56.29 -5.28
CA LEU A 204 -13.76 56.72 -3.92
C LEU A 204 -14.92 57.70 -3.97
N HIS A 205 -16.18 57.27 -3.79
CA HIS A 205 -17.26 58.22 -3.46
C HIS A 205 -18.42 57.56 -2.71
N HIS A 206 -18.59 58.01 -1.46
CA HIS A 206 -19.86 58.22 -0.76
C HIS A 206 -20.88 57.06 -0.69
N ILE A 207 -20.80 56.26 0.38
CA ILE A 207 -21.99 55.57 0.92
C ILE A 207 -22.68 56.56 1.88
N VAL A 208 -23.70 57.24 1.37
CA VAL A 208 -24.72 57.91 2.17
C VAL A 208 -25.82 56.89 2.43
N TYR A 209 -26.02 56.50 3.69
CA TYR A 209 -27.27 55.85 4.11
C TYR A 209 -28.39 56.90 4.13
N PRO A 210 -29.60 56.52 3.69
CA PRO A 210 -30.75 56.94 4.47
C PRO A 210 -31.77 55.81 4.68
N TYR A 211 -32.15 55.65 5.94
CA TYR A 211 -33.46 55.13 6.35
C TYR A 211 -34.54 56.18 6.05
N SER A 212 -35.67 55.75 5.46
CA SER A 212 -37.07 56.10 5.81
C SER A 212 -38.00 55.57 4.69
N LEU A 213 -38.90 54.61 4.95
CA LEU A 213 -40.24 54.63 5.58
C LEU A 213 -41.38 55.08 4.65
N SER A 214 -42.49 54.31 4.75
CA SER A 214 -43.87 54.48 4.24
C SER A 214 -44.17 54.13 2.78
N LEU A 215 -44.96 53.06 2.59
CA LEU A 215 -46.44 53.11 2.53
C LEU A 215 -47.05 51.84 3.13
#